data_AF-A0A9N9NZS2-F1
#
_entry.id   AF-A0A9N9NZS2-F1
#
_cell.length_a   1.000
_cell.length_b   1.000
_cell.length_c   1.000
_cell.angle_alpha   90.00
_cell.angle_beta   90.00
_cell.angle_gamma   90.00
#
_symmetry.space_group_name_H-M   'P 1'
#
loop_
_entity.id
_entity.type
_entity.pdbx_description
1 polymer ?
#
loop_
_entity_poly.entity_id
_entity_poly.type
_entity_poly.pdbx_seq_one_letter_code
_entity_poly.pdbx_strand_id
1 'polypeptide(L)'
;FQIKKCGKPECVFCNPVLLPPDIFKEVYWIPDPQKSSDSDHFQNFDSIYGYNTTEQDRPNKQSKKDKKEYASQGMLVSGRIRDFVWCKSCKKPRYVFSKN
;
A
#
# COMPACT_ATOMS: atom_id res chain seq x y z
N PHE A 1 -0.40 -4.74 3.10
CA PHE A 1 -1.28 -5.59 3.92
C PHE A 1 -0.59 -6.94 4.03
N GLN A 2 -0.43 -7.48 5.24
CA GLN A 2 0.23 -8.78 5.46
C GLN A 2 -0.87 -9.83 5.68
N ILE A 3 -0.87 -10.91 4.88
CA ILE A 3 -1.97 -11.90 4.83
C ILE A 3 -1.61 -13.19 5.59
N LYS A 4 -0.33 -13.42 5.91
CA LYS A 4 0.11 -14.62 6.62
C LYS A 4 -0.25 -14.55 8.12
N LYS A 5 -0.72 -15.66 8.67
CA LYS A 5 -1.02 -15.81 10.10
C LYS A 5 0.28 -15.79 10.92
N CYS A 6 0.23 -15.37 12.17
CA CYS A 6 1.44 -15.30 13.01
C CYS A 6 1.90 -16.66 13.57
N GLY A 7 1.09 -17.72 13.46
CA GLY A 7 1.42 -19.07 13.93
C GLY A 7 1.47 -19.26 15.45
N LYS A 8 1.13 -18.22 16.22
CA LYS A 8 1.14 -18.24 17.69
C LYS A 8 -0.18 -18.82 18.22
N PRO A 9 -0.16 -19.87 19.05
CA PRO A 9 -1.38 -20.47 19.59
C PRO A 9 -2.19 -19.51 20.49
N GLU A 10 -1.52 -18.55 21.12
CA GLU A 10 -2.12 -17.53 21.99
C GLU A 10 -2.69 -16.32 21.23
N CYS A 11 -2.58 -16.28 19.89
CA CYS A 11 -3.04 -15.13 19.13
C CYS A 11 -4.57 -15.10 19.01
N VAL A 12 -5.19 -14.11 19.65
CA VAL A 12 -6.66 -13.91 19.59
C VAL A 12 -7.16 -13.38 18.24
N PHE A 13 -6.27 -12.80 17.44
CA PHE A 13 -6.62 -12.22 16.13
C PHE A 13 -6.47 -13.21 14.97
N CYS A 14 -5.51 -14.12 15.07
CA CYS A 14 -5.28 -15.12 14.04
C CYS A 14 -6.05 -16.38 14.36
N ASN A 15 -6.91 -16.84 13.45
CA ASN A 15 -7.42 -18.20 13.52
C ASN A 15 -6.27 -19.22 13.49
N PRO A 16 -6.45 -20.42 14.06
CA PRO A 16 -5.44 -21.48 14.02
C PRO A 16 -4.91 -21.75 12.62
N VAL A 17 -3.63 -22.08 12.52
CA VAL A 17 -3.01 -22.49 11.25
C VAL A 17 -3.50 -23.89 10.92
N LEU A 18 -4.04 -24.08 9.71
CA LEU A 18 -4.57 -25.38 9.24
C LEU A 18 -3.49 -26.25 8.58
N LEU A 19 -2.37 -25.64 8.18
CA LEU A 19 -1.24 -26.35 7.62
C LEU A 19 -0.45 -27.07 8.72
N PRO A 20 0.14 -28.25 8.42
CA PRO A 20 1.10 -28.88 9.30
C PRO A 20 2.22 -27.90 9.71
N PRO A 21 2.69 -27.93 10.97
CA PRO A 21 3.68 -26.97 11.46
C PRO A 21 4.94 -26.88 10.61
N ASP A 22 5.42 -28.01 10.09
CA ASP A 22 6.66 -28.06 9.31
C ASP A 22 6.49 -27.41 7.93
N ILE A 23 5.36 -27.64 7.27
CA ILE A 23 5.01 -26.98 6.00
C ILE A 23 4.78 -25.48 6.23
N PHE A 24 4.11 -25.10 7.32
CA PHE A 24 3.83 -23.69 7.61
C PHE A 24 5.10 -22.86 7.85
N LYS A 25 6.13 -23.46 8.44
CA LYS A 25 7.44 -22.81 8.66
C LYS A 25 8.14 -22.47 7.34
N GLU A 26 7.91 -23.26 6.29
CA GLU A 26 8.51 -23.06 4.96
C GLU A 26 7.81 -21.97 4.14
N VAL A 27 6.58 -21.57 4.52
CA VAL A 27 5.87 -20.47 3.85
C VAL A 27 6.47 -19.14 4.30
N TYR A 28 6.87 -18.28 3.37
CA TYR A 28 7.39 -16.95 3.70
C TYR A 28 6.26 -15.90 3.76
N TRP A 29 6.58 -14.74 4.34
CA TRP A 29 5.68 -13.59 4.26
C TRP A 29 5.55 -13.12 2.81
N ILE A 30 4.39 -12.58 2.46
CA ILE A 30 4.21 -11.97 1.14
C ILE A 30 5.09 -10.71 1.11
N PRO A 31 6.07 -10.63 0.19
CA PRO A 31 6.96 -9.49 0.10
C PRO A 31 6.19 -8.25 -0.35
N ASP A 32 6.59 -7.08 0.13
CA ASP A 32 6.09 -5.82 -0.41
C ASP A 32 6.54 -5.64 -1.89
N PRO A 33 5.74 -4.99 -2.75
CA PRO A 33 6.12 -4.75 -4.14
C PRO A 33 7.38 -3.88 -4.24
N GLN A 34 8.47 -4.44 -4.78
CA GLN A 34 9.71 -3.72 -5.03
C GLN A 34 9.78 -3.28 -6.49
N LYS A 35 10.31 -2.07 -6.75
CA LYS A 35 10.52 -1.61 -8.13
C LYS A 35 11.59 -2.42 -8.81
N SER A 36 11.38 -2.72 -10.08
CA SER A 36 12.41 -3.25 -10.96
C SER A 36 13.40 -2.14 -11.35
N SER A 37 14.47 -2.52 -12.05
CA SER A 37 15.32 -1.57 -12.77
C SER A 37 14.55 -0.82 -13.86
N ASP A 38 13.52 -1.46 -14.42
CA ASP A 38 12.51 -0.81 -15.25
C ASP A 38 11.52 -0.05 -14.36
N SER A 39 11.37 1.26 -14.61
CA SER A 39 10.54 2.15 -13.79
C SER A 39 9.05 1.84 -13.85
N ASP A 40 8.60 1.16 -14.91
CA ASP A 40 7.18 0.90 -15.17
C ASP A 40 6.71 -0.45 -14.63
N HIS A 41 7.64 -1.26 -14.11
CA HIS A 41 7.36 -2.60 -13.63
C HIS A 41 7.89 -2.86 -12.22
N PHE A 42 7.18 -3.71 -11.49
CA PHE A 42 7.66 -4.29 -10.24
C PHE A 42 8.54 -5.49 -10.53
N GLN A 43 9.37 -5.87 -9.55
CA GLN A 43 10.14 -7.11 -9.61
C GLN A 43 9.20 -8.32 -9.66
N ASN A 44 9.68 -9.41 -10.27
CA ASN A 44 8.95 -10.67 -10.31
C ASN A 44 8.80 -11.22 -8.87
N PHE A 45 7.61 -11.73 -8.55
CA PHE A 45 7.33 -12.34 -7.26
C PHE A 45 8.36 -13.42 -6.89
N ASP A 46 8.70 -14.31 -7.82
CA ASP A 46 9.61 -15.44 -7.56
C ASP A 46 11.02 -14.96 -7.18
N SER A 47 11.44 -13.80 -7.68
CA SER A 47 12.74 -13.21 -7.33
C SER A 47 12.79 -12.59 -5.93
N ILE A 48 11.64 -12.23 -5.36
CA ILE A 48 11.56 -11.52 -4.07
C ILE A 48 10.89 -12.33 -2.97
N TYR A 49 10.27 -13.46 -3.30
CA TYR A 49 9.65 -14.33 -2.30
C TYR A 49 10.69 -14.94 -1.37
N GLY A 50 10.47 -14.84 -0.07
CA GLY A 50 11.41 -15.28 0.96
C GLY A 50 12.42 -14.23 1.41
N TYR A 51 12.50 -13.09 0.73
CA TYR A 51 13.30 -11.96 1.18
C TYR A 51 12.48 -11.06 2.11
N ASN A 52 13.15 -10.52 3.13
CA ASN A 52 12.53 -9.55 4.04
C ASN A 52 12.41 -8.21 3.33
N THR A 53 11.19 -7.67 3.26
CA THR A 53 10.97 -6.28 2.85
C THR A 53 10.96 -5.36 4.07
N THR A 54 11.42 -4.13 3.84
CA THR A 54 11.42 -3.05 4.82
C THR A 54 10.36 -2.02 4.46
N GLU A 55 10.05 -1.14 5.41
CA GLU A 55 9.17 0.01 5.14
C GLU A 55 9.64 0.89 3.97
N GLN A 56 10.93 0.90 3.62
CA GLN A 56 11.45 1.69 2.51
C GLN A 56 11.02 1.15 1.14
N ASP A 57 10.74 -0.15 1.06
CA ASP A 57 10.34 -0.83 -0.17
C ASP A 57 8.94 -0.44 -0.63
N ARG A 58 8.13 0.15 0.26
CA ARG A 58 6.75 0.54 -0.05
C ARG A 58 6.70 1.58 -1.18
N PRO A 59 5.86 1.37 -2.21
CA PRO A 59 5.74 2.30 -3.34
C PRO A 59 5.45 3.75 -2.93
N ASN A 60 4.71 3.96 -1.83
CA ASN A 60 4.36 5.29 -1.32
C ASN A 60 5.54 6.03 -0.65
N LYS A 61 6.57 5.32 -0.21
CA LYS A 61 7.76 5.87 0.47
C LYS A 61 8.93 6.08 -0.48
N GLN A 62 8.98 5.35 -1.59
CA GLN A 62 9.90 5.64 -2.68
C GLN A 62 9.69 7.10 -3.12
N SER A 63 10.75 7.90 -2.96
CA SER A 63 10.73 9.36 -3.02
C SER A 63 9.80 9.89 -4.11
N LYS A 64 8.85 10.74 -3.71
CA LYS A 64 8.11 11.62 -4.61
C LYS A 64 9.09 12.64 -5.20
N LYS A 65 9.95 12.23 -6.13
CA LYS A 65 10.57 13.17 -7.04
C LYS A 65 9.43 13.69 -7.91
N ASP A 66 8.97 14.89 -7.56
CA ASP A 66 8.13 15.77 -8.37
C ASP A 66 6.92 15.12 -9.06
N LYS A 67 6.17 14.29 -8.33
CA LYS A 67 4.79 14.03 -8.73
C LYS A 67 3.97 15.24 -8.33
N LYS A 68 3.96 16.29 -9.18
CA LYS A 68 2.83 17.22 -9.22
C LYS A 68 1.60 16.33 -9.32
N GLU A 69 0.77 16.38 -8.29
CA GLU A 69 -0.49 15.66 -8.18
C GLU A 69 -1.39 16.27 -9.26
N TYR A 70 -1.20 15.88 -10.53
CA TYR A 70 -2.08 16.28 -11.61
C TYR A 70 -3.37 15.50 -11.38
N ALA A 71 -4.31 16.13 -10.67
CA ALA A 71 -5.71 15.82 -10.87
C ALA A 71 -5.92 15.79 -12.39
N SER A 72 -6.57 14.74 -12.90
CA SER A 72 -6.88 14.64 -14.33
C SER A 72 -7.46 15.97 -14.80
N GLN A 73 -6.90 16.55 -15.86
CA GLN A 73 -7.41 17.81 -16.40
C GLN A 73 -8.90 17.60 -16.69
N GLY A 74 -9.76 18.30 -15.95
CA GLY A 74 -11.22 18.15 -15.99
C GLY A 74 -11.87 17.57 -14.72
N MET A 75 -11.13 17.04 -13.75
CA MET A 75 -11.69 16.57 -12.47
C MET A 75 -11.84 17.70 -11.43
N LEU A 76 -11.00 18.74 -11.54
CA LEU A 76 -11.11 19.99 -10.79
C LEU A 76 -11.71 21.09 -11.69
N VAL A 77 -12.94 20.90 -12.18
CA VAL A 77 -13.66 22.03 -12.78
C VAL A 77 -14.03 22.97 -11.63
N SER A 78 -13.43 24.16 -11.58
CA SER A 78 -13.67 25.14 -10.51
C SER A 78 -15.16 25.41 -10.27
N GLY A 79 -15.98 25.33 -11.32
CA GLY A 79 -17.43 25.48 -11.25
C GLY A 79 -18.20 24.38 -10.51
N ARG A 80 -17.56 23.30 -10.03
CA ARG A 80 -18.20 22.21 -9.26
C ARG A 80 -17.73 22.12 -7.80
N ILE A 81 -16.78 22.97 -7.40
CA ILE A 81 -16.26 23.00 -6.03
C ILE A 81 -17.19 23.90 -5.22
N ARG A 82 -17.88 23.32 -4.24
CA ARG A 82 -18.79 24.04 -3.33
C ARG A 82 -18.06 24.59 -2.11
N ASP A 83 -17.09 23.84 -1.60
CA ASP A 83 -16.36 24.18 -0.38
C ASP A 83 -15.03 23.41 -0.30
N PHE A 84 -14.21 23.69 0.71
CA PHE A 84 -13.01 22.92 1.05
C PHE A 84 -12.83 22.74 2.56
N VAL A 85 -12.35 21.56 2.96
CA VAL A 85 -12.06 21.22 4.36
C VAL A 85 -10.57 20.95 4.54
N TRP A 86 -9.97 21.51 5.59
CA TRP A 86 -8.58 21.25 5.94
C TRP A 86 -8.42 19.93 6.69
N CYS A 87 -7.57 19.04 6.16
CA CYS A 87 -7.21 17.83 6.90
C CYS A 87 -6.32 18.17 8.10
N LYS A 88 -6.76 17.80 9.31
CA LYS A 88 -5.98 18.04 10.55
C LYS A 88 -4.62 17.33 10.55
N SER A 89 -4.54 16.13 9.96
CA SER A 89 -3.32 15.29 9.93
C SER A 89 -2.31 15.77 8.88
N CYS A 90 -2.72 15.96 7.63
CA CYS A 90 -1.77 16.27 6.55
C CYS A 90 -1.72 17.75 6.12
N LYS A 91 -2.56 18.61 6.71
CA LYS A 91 -2.64 20.06 6.40
C LYS A 91 -2.88 20.39 4.93
N LYS A 92 -3.42 19.44 4.16
CA LYS A 92 -3.83 19.66 2.77
C LYS A 92 -5.34 19.93 2.68
N PRO A 93 -5.80 20.80 1.76
CA PRO A 93 -7.22 21.02 1.52
C PRO A 93 -7.86 19.79 0.84
N ARG A 94 -9.13 19.52 1.18
CA ARG A 94 -9.98 18.51 0.54
C ARG A 94 -11.19 19.23 -0.03
N TYR A 95 -11.39 19.15 -1.33
CA TYR A 95 -12.49 19.84 -2.02
C TYR A 95 -13.80 19.07 -1.86
N VAL A 96 -14.88 19.79 -1.54
CA VAL A 96 -16.25 19.30 -1.48
C VAL A 96 -16.94 19.65 -2.78
N PHE A 97 -17.41 18.63 -3.49
CA PHE A 97 -18.14 18.78 -4.74
C PHE A 97 -19.65 18.63 -4.47
N SER A 98 -20.48 19.48 -5.07
CA SER A 98 -21.92 19.25 -5.09
C SER A 98 -22.27 18.16 -6.10
N LYS A 99 -23.25 17.31 -5.77
CA LYS A 99 -23.97 16.56 -6.81
C LYS A 99 -24.91 17.54 -7.53
N ASN A 100 -24.91 17.48 -8.86
CA ASN A 100 -25.94 18.13 -9.68
C ASN A 100 -27.33 17.56 -9.32
#